data_AF-A0A2H1WSY3-F1
#
_entry.id   AF-A0A2H1WSY3-F1
#
_cell.length_a   1.000
_cell.length_b   1.000
_cell.length_c   1.000
_cell.angle_alpha   90.00
_cell.angle_beta   90.00
_cell.angle_gamma   90.00
#
_symmetry.space_group_name_H-M   'P 1'
#
loop_
_entity.id
_entity.type
_entity.pdbx_description
1 polymer ?
#
loop_
_entity_poly.entity_id
_entity_poly.type
_entity_poly.pdbx_seq_one_letter_code
_entity_poly.pdbx_strand_id
1 'polypeptide(L)'
;LALISREYRGKFNVKVCKTLPCMLRGSDIILQAVEDATCCKVGGLSEDKMFGVDLVECQGACANAPVVVIDDDYYEDLTVCDIYNIIQTLRCGGIPPCGPQSGRFAAEPCCGLTSLLTCPPPPGYCIQRALFTSCDDGKKKK
;
A
#
# COMPACT_ATOMS: atom_id res chain seq x y z
N LEU A 1 -3.05 -4.23 -18.77
CA LEU A 1 -3.63 -5.52 -19.21
C LEU A 1 -3.93 -6.47 -18.03
N ALA A 2 -3.19 -6.42 -16.92
CA ALA A 2 -3.37 -7.35 -15.78
C ALA A 2 -4.49 -7.01 -14.76
N LEU A 3 -5.18 -5.86 -14.87
CA LEU A 3 -6.22 -5.47 -13.89
C LEU A 3 -7.62 -6.00 -14.24
N ILE A 4 -7.91 -6.26 -15.51
CA ILE A 4 -9.21 -6.80 -15.92
C ILE A 4 -9.16 -8.31 -15.77
N SER A 5 -9.80 -8.82 -14.72
CA SER A 5 -9.94 -10.25 -14.49
C SER A 5 -10.95 -10.83 -15.47
N ARG A 6 -10.53 -11.81 -16.28
CA ARG A 6 -11.41 -12.53 -17.22
C ARG A 6 -12.20 -13.65 -16.54
N GLU A 7 -11.72 -14.10 -15.40
CA GLU A 7 -12.29 -15.18 -14.60
C GLU A 7 -12.59 -14.67 -13.20
N TYR A 8 -13.47 -15.36 -12.49
CA TYR A 8 -13.83 -14.97 -11.12
C TYR A 8 -12.69 -15.26 -10.14
N ARG A 9 -12.20 -14.21 -9.47
CA ARG A 9 -11.08 -14.25 -8.51
C ARG A 9 -11.52 -14.34 -7.04
N GLY A 10 -12.76 -14.73 -6.79
CA GLY A 10 -13.30 -14.77 -5.43
C GLY A 10 -13.85 -13.43 -4.97
N LYS A 11 -14.28 -13.38 -3.72
CA LYS A 11 -14.76 -12.15 -3.09
C LYS A 11 -13.63 -11.15 -2.85
N PHE A 12 -12.44 -11.66 -2.51
CA PHE A 12 -11.24 -10.88 -2.25
C PHE A 12 -10.10 -11.39 -3.14
N ASN A 13 -9.53 -10.51 -3.97
CA ASN A 13 -8.38 -10.85 -4.80
C ASN A 13 -7.08 -10.44 -4.10
N VAL A 14 -6.33 -11.43 -3.59
CA VAL A 14 -5.07 -11.24 -2.87
C VAL A 14 -3.91 -11.23 -3.88
N LYS A 15 -3.34 -10.05 -4.10
CA LYS A 15 -2.23 -9.82 -5.03
C LYS A 15 -0.92 -9.65 -4.26
N VAL A 16 -0.01 -10.60 -4.40
CA VAL A 16 1.30 -10.60 -3.72
C VAL A 16 2.38 -10.10 -4.67
N CYS A 17 3.10 -9.05 -4.26
CA CYS A 17 4.22 -8.52 -5.03
C CYS A 17 5.47 -9.40 -4.84
N LYS A 18 6.05 -9.90 -5.95
CA LYS A 18 7.30 -10.69 -5.94
C LYS A 18 8.49 -10.01 -6.65
N THR A 19 8.40 -8.71 -6.94
CA THR A 19 9.52 -7.99 -7.54
C THR A 19 10.70 -7.83 -6.56
N LEU A 20 11.90 -7.58 -7.09
CA LEU A 20 13.18 -7.59 -6.37
C LEU A 20 13.18 -6.92 -4.97
N PRO A 21 12.62 -5.71 -4.74
CA PRO A 21 12.63 -5.12 -3.40
C PRO A 21 11.85 -5.93 -2.36
N CYS A 22 10.70 -6.50 -2.76
CA CYS A 22 9.90 -7.36 -1.89
C CYS A 22 10.56 -8.72 -1.69
N MET A 23 11.20 -9.27 -2.73
CA MET A 23 11.97 -10.51 -2.64
C MET A 23 13.13 -10.40 -1.65
N LEU A 24 13.89 -9.30 -1.68
CA LEU A 24 14.97 -9.02 -0.72
C LEU A 24 14.48 -8.92 0.73
N ARG A 25 13.20 -8.56 0.92
CA ARG A 25 12.54 -8.48 2.23
C ARG A 25 11.81 -9.75 2.62
N GLY A 26 11.91 -10.82 1.81
CA GLY A 26 11.35 -12.13 2.13
C GLY A 26 9.91 -12.35 1.63
N SER A 27 9.51 -11.74 0.52
CA SER A 27 8.16 -11.93 -0.05
C SER A 27 7.82 -13.38 -0.38
N ASP A 28 8.80 -14.26 -0.56
CA ASP A 28 8.56 -15.70 -0.74
C ASP A 28 7.90 -16.34 0.49
N ILE A 29 8.30 -15.92 1.69
CA ILE A 29 7.74 -16.39 2.95
C ILE A 29 6.31 -15.86 3.11
N ILE A 30 6.08 -14.62 2.71
CA ILE A 30 4.76 -13.98 2.69
C ILE A 30 3.83 -14.71 1.71
N LEU A 31 4.32 -15.05 0.51
CA LEU A 31 3.55 -15.81 -0.46
C LEU A 31 3.14 -17.18 0.09
N GLN A 32 4.07 -17.92 0.70
CA GLN A 32 3.76 -19.21 1.34
C GLN A 32 2.70 -19.05 2.45
N ALA A 33 2.85 -18.04 3.31
CA ALA A 33 1.87 -17.76 4.36
C ALA A 33 0.48 -17.42 3.80
N VAL A 34 0.39 -16.70 2.66
CA VAL A 34 -0.88 -16.43 1.98
C VAL A 34 -1.47 -17.73 1.41
N GLU A 35 -0.66 -18.57 0.76
CA GLU A 35 -1.14 -19.85 0.22
C GLU A 35 -1.68 -20.76 1.34
N ASP A 36 -0.97 -20.86 2.45
CA ASP A 36 -1.35 -21.67 3.61
C ASP A 36 -2.61 -21.13 4.29
N ALA A 37 -2.70 -19.81 4.49
CA ALA A 37 -3.85 -19.18 5.13
C ALA A 37 -5.12 -19.25 4.28
N THR A 38 -5.01 -19.12 2.95
CA THR A 38 -6.14 -19.18 2.02
C THR A 38 -6.47 -20.60 1.53
N CYS A 39 -5.60 -21.57 1.82
CA CYS A 39 -5.63 -22.93 1.25
C CYS A 39 -5.66 -22.91 -0.30
N CYS A 40 -5.02 -21.92 -0.93
CA CYS A 40 -5.05 -21.70 -2.37
C CYS A 40 -3.65 -21.49 -2.92
N LYS A 41 -3.35 -22.10 -4.08
CA LYS A 41 -2.10 -21.85 -4.80
C LYS A 41 -2.20 -20.61 -5.68
N VAL A 42 -1.04 -20.04 -6.02
CA VAL A 42 -0.95 -18.92 -6.98
C VAL A 42 -1.71 -19.24 -8.27
N GLY A 43 -2.52 -18.27 -8.72
CA GLY A 43 -3.36 -18.35 -9.90
C GLY A 43 -4.67 -19.10 -9.69
N GLY A 44 -4.89 -19.68 -8.51
CA GLY A 44 -6.09 -20.44 -8.17
C GLY A 44 -7.19 -19.62 -7.49
N LEU A 45 -8.24 -20.35 -7.12
CA LEU A 45 -9.34 -19.88 -6.29
C LEU A 45 -9.51 -20.85 -5.12
N SER A 46 -9.66 -20.34 -3.91
CA SER A 46 -9.93 -21.14 -2.72
C SER A 46 -11.25 -21.90 -2.85
N GLU A 47 -11.38 -23.07 -2.21
CA GLU A 47 -12.58 -23.92 -2.26
C GLU A 47 -13.84 -23.16 -1.78
N ASP A 48 -13.67 -22.26 -0.82
CA ASP A 48 -14.72 -21.40 -0.28
C ASP A 48 -15.17 -20.30 -1.26
N LYS A 49 -14.48 -20.15 -2.39
CA LYS A 49 -14.65 -19.06 -3.39
C LYS A 49 -14.50 -17.65 -2.80
N MET A 50 -13.92 -17.53 -1.62
CA MET A 50 -13.73 -16.26 -0.93
C MET A 50 -12.45 -15.55 -1.37
N PHE A 51 -11.37 -16.29 -1.62
CA PHE A 51 -10.05 -15.74 -1.92
C PHE A 51 -9.49 -16.27 -3.24
N GLY A 52 -9.02 -15.37 -4.09
CA GLY A 52 -8.11 -15.66 -5.20
C GLY A 52 -6.71 -15.18 -4.85
N VAL A 53 -5.68 -15.91 -5.28
CA VAL A 53 -4.28 -15.56 -4.99
C VAL A 53 -3.55 -15.32 -6.28
N ASP A 54 -3.09 -14.09 -6.48
CA ASP A 54 -2.39 -13.65 -7.66
C ASP A 54 -0.98 -13.19 -7.33
N LEU A 55 -0.05 -13.59 -8.18
CA LEU A 55 1.30 -13.07 -8.14
C LEU A 55 1.40 -11.91 -9.10
N VAL A 56 1.75 -10.75 -8.56
CA VAL A 56 1.84 -9.51 -9.30
C VAL A 56 3.25 -8.96 -9.28
N GLU A 57 3.52 -8.12 -10.28
CA GLU A 57 4.73 -7.32 -10.34
C GLU A 57 4.65 -6.12 -9.40
N CYS A 58 5.60 -5.20 -9.55
CA CYS A 58 5.80 -4.07 -8.67
C CYS A 58 4.53 -3.21 -8.51
N GLN A 59 4.08 -3.09 -7.26
CA GLN A 59 2.94 -2.25 -6.86
C GLN A 59 3.36 -0.83 -6.44
N GLY A 60 4.64 -0.48 -6.52
CA GLY A 60 5.13 0.89 -6.25
C GLY A 60 5.32 1.26 -4.77
N ALA A 61 5.00 0.38 -3.82
CA ALA A 61 5.19 0.59 -2.38
C ALA A 61 6.52 -0.01 -1.85
N CYS A 62 7.61 0.16 -2.60
CA CYS A 62 8.89 -0.50 -2.32
C CYS A 62 9.53 -0.08 -0.99
N ALA A 63 9.26 1.13 -0.50
CA ALA A 63 9.73 1.61 0.80
C ALA A 63 9.13 0.81 1.97
N ASN A 64 8.01 0.12 1.71
CA ASN A 64 7.23 -0.61 2.70
C ASN A 64 7.14 -2.11 2.44
N ALA A 65 8.14 -2.64 1.75
CA ALA A 65 8.25 -4.06 1.48
C ALA A 65 8.38 -4.90 2.78
N PRO A 66 7.66 -6.04 2.88
CA PRO A 66 6.87 -6.71 1.85
C PRO A 66 5.40 -6.21 1.74
N VAL A 67 4.86 -6.21 0.52
CA VAL A 67 3.54 -5.63 0.19
C VAL A 67 2.60 -6.68 -0.38
N VAL A 68 1.37 -6.70 0.12
CA VAL A 68 0.23 -7.45 -0.43
C VAL A 68 -0.91 -6.47 -0.66
N VAL A 69 -1.56 -6.58 -1.81
CA VAL A 69 -2.73 -5.75 -2.15
C VAL A 69 -3.94 -6.66 -2.21
N ILE A 70 -4.94 -6.42 -1.37
CA ILE A 70 -6.20 -7.16 -1.41
C ILE A 70 -7.24 -6.23 -2.01
N ASP A 71 -7.72 -6.58 -3.20
CA ASP A 71 -8.52 -5.71 -4.05
C ASP A 71 -7.83 -4.36 -4.30
N ASP A 72 -8.25 -3.27 -3.64
CA ASP A 72 -7.65 -1.95 -3.80
C ASP A 72 -6.84 -1.49 -2.57
N ASP A 73 -6.87 -2.27 -1.48
CA ASP A 73 -6.24 -1.92 -0.22
C ASP A 73 -4.81 -2.44 -0.13
N TYR A 74 -3.89 -1.56 0.27
CA TYR A 74 -2.49 -1.87 0.49
C TYR A 74 -2.27 -2.34 1.93
N TYR A 75 -1.61 -3.49 2.06
CA TYR A 75 -1.14 -4.02 3.32
C TYR A 75 0.38 -4.15 3.24
N GLU A 76 1.08 -3.46 4.13
CA GLU A 76 2.51 -3.24 4.03
C GLU A 76 3.26 -3.62 5.32
N ASP A 77 4.59 -3.74 5.24
CA ASP A 77 5.44 -4.26 6.32
C ASP A 77 4.98 -5.57 6.93
N LEU A 78 4.49 -6.47 6.08
CA LEU A 78 3.81 -7.65 6.57
C LEU A 78 4.77 -8.65 7.20
N THR A 79 4.37 -9.17 8.34
CA THR A 79 4.89 -10.42 8.90
C THR A 79 3.97 -11.58 8.59
N VAL A 80 4.44 -12.80 8.81
CA VAL A 80 3.62 -14.02 8.65
C VAL A 80 2.37 -13.96 9.52
N CYS A 81 2.50 -13.50 10.77
CA CYS A 81 1.36 -13.37 11.68
C CYS A 81 0.31 -12.38 11.17
N ASP A 82 0.73 -11.26 10.59
CA ASP A 82 -0.17 -10.24 10.07
C ASP A 82 -1.03 -10.77 8.94
N ILE A 83 -0.47 -11.61 8.06
CA ILE A 83 -1.21 -12.24 6.95
C ILE A 83 -2.34 -13.13 7.48
N TYR A 84 -2.05 -13.99 8.46
CA TYR A 84 -3.07 -14.83 9.08
C TYR A 84 -4.16 -13.99 9.73
N ASN A 85 -3.78 -12.91 10.42
CA ASN A 85 -4.73 -11.99 11.04
C ASN A 85 -5.61 -11.26 10.01
N ILE A 86 -5.02 -10.76 8.93
CA ILE A 86 -5.72 -10.07 7.83
C ILE A 86 -6.72 -11.02 7.17
N ILE A 87 -6.28 -12.21 6.76
CA ILE A 87 -7.15 -13.20 6.10
C ILE A 87 -8.28 -13.67 7.02
N GLN A 88 -7.98 -13.90 8.30
CA GLN A 88 -9.01 -14.28 9.28
C GLN A 88 -10.02 -13.16 9.50
N THR A 89 -9.57 -11.91 9.57
CA THR A 89 -10.45 -10.74 9.70
C THR A 89 -11.39 -10.62 8.49
N LEU A 90 -10.85 -10.79 7.27
CA LEU A 90 -11.62 -10.80 6.04
C LEU A 90 -12.62 -11.96 5.99
N ARG A 91 -12.27 -13.15 6.48
CA ARG A 91 -13.19 -14.30 6.63
C ARG A 91 -14.34 -13.99 7.57
N CYS A 92 -14.07 -13.32 8.68
CA CYS A 92 -15.10 -12.89 9.64
C CYS A 92 -15.96 -11.73 9.12
N GLY A 93 -15.67 -11.18 7.94
CA GLY A 93 -16.39 -10.06 7.34
C GLY A 93 -15.96 -8.69 7.85
N GLY A 94 -14.88 -8.60 8.63
CA GLY A 94 -14.25 -7.34 9.00
C GLY A 94 -13.29 -6.86 7.91
N ILE A 95 -13.03 -5.55 7.89
CA ILE A 95 -12.02 -4.95 7.01
C ILE A 95 -10.83 -4.59 7.91
N PRO A 96 -9.64 -5.20 7.71
CA PRO A 96 -8.46 -4.86 8.49
C PRO A 96 -7.93 -3.46 8.13
N PRO A 97 -7.16 -2.81 9.02
CA PRO A 97 -6.60 -1.49 8.76
C PRO A 97 -5.61 -1.56 7.59
N CYS A 98 -5.80 -0.70 6.59
CA CYS A 98 -4.88 -0.56 5.46
C CYS A 98 -3.63 0.23 5.86
N GLY A 99 -2.52 -0.04 5.17
CA GLY A 99 -1.21 0.56 5.40
C GLY A 99 -0.20 -0.36 6.08
N PRO A 100 0.86 0.22 6.68
CA PRO A 100 1.94 -0.51 7.33
C PRO A 100 1.49 -1.16 8.64
N GLN A 101 1.83 -2.44 8.84
CA GLN A 101 1.49 -3.18 10.08
C GLN A 101 2.58 -3.07 11.16
N SER A 102 3.75 -2.50 10.84
CA SER A 102 4.91 -2.41 11.74
C SER A 102 4.79 -1.32 12.84
N GLY A 103 3.72 -0.53 12.83
CA GLY A 103 3.47 0.57 13.78
C GLY A 103 3.86 1.96 13.29
N ARG A 104 4.47 2.07 12.10
CA ARG A 104 4.55 3.36 11.38
C ARG A 104 3.25 3.61 10.61
N PHE A 105 3.00 4.87 10.27
CA PHE A 105 1.79 5.32 9.61
C PHE A 105 1.85 5.24 8.08
N ALA A 106 2.93 5.69 7.47
CA ALA A 106 3.11 5.69 6.02
C ALA A 106 4.54 5.23 5.65
N ALA A 107 5.32 6.07 5.00
CA ALA A 107 6.67 5.76 4.54
C ALA A 107 7.77 6.33 5.46
N GLU A 108 7.44 6.79 6.67
CA GLU A 108 8.43 7.28 7.59
C GLU A 108 9.38 6.17 8.07
N PRO A 109 10.62 6.52 8.43
CA PRO A 109 11.54 5.58 9.06
C PRO A 109 11.00 5.04 10.39
N CYS A 110 11.15 3.74 10.61
CA CYS A 110 10.72 3.05 11.83
C CYS A 110 11.46 3.54 13.09
N CYS A 111 12.65 4.11 12.94
CA CYS A 111 13.46 4.64 14.06
C CYS A 111 13.10 6.09 14.45
N GLY A 112 12.00 6.63 13.93
CA GLY A 112 11.56 8.00 14.19
C GLY A 112 11.96 8.98 13.08
N LEU A 113 11.25 10.11 13.01
CA LEU A 113 11.39 11.09 11.94
C LEU A 113 12.82 11.66 11.88
N THR A 114 13.45 11.55 10.71
CA THR A 114 14.77 12.13 10.42
C THR A 114 14.68 13.39 9.55
N SER A 115 13.55 13.55 8.87
CA SER A 115 13.26 14.64 7.93
C SER A 115 11.91 15.27 8.27
N LEU A 116 11.66 16.49 7.76
CA LEU A 116 10.41 17.24 7.99
C LEU A 116 10.11 17.48 9.49
N LEU A 117 11.16 17.72 10.29
CA LEU A 117 11.03 18.01 11.72
C LEU A 117 10.41 19.39 12.01
N THR A 118 10.52 20.32 11.06
CA THR A 118 10.02 21.69 11.18
C THR A 118 8.66 21.83 10.52
N CYS A 119 7.83 22.73 11.05
CA CYS A 119 6.58 23.12 10.40
C CYS A 119 6.83 23.62 8.96
N PRO A 120 5.91 23.34 8.02
CA PRO A 120 6.03 23.81 6.65
C PRO A 120 6.03 25.34 6.61
N PRO A 121 6.75 25.95 5.64
CA PRO A 121 6.76 27.39 5.51
C PRO A 121 5.37 27.92 5.14
N PRO A 122 5.02 29.16 5.55
CA PRO A 122 3.72 29.75 5.24
C PRO A 122 3.54 29.98 3.73
N PRO A 123 2.29 30.14 3.25
CA PRO A 123 2.03 30.51 1.86
C PRO A 123 2.75 31.82 1.53
N GLY A 124 3.37 31.90 0.36
CA GLY A 124 4.22 33.05 -0.02
C GLY A 124 5.72 32.79 0.07
N TYR A 125 6.14 31.70 0.70
CA TYR A 125 7.55 31.31 0.77
C TYR A 125 8.13 31.02 -0.62
N CYS A 126 9.24 31.67 -0.95
CA CYS A 126 9.95 31.54 -2.24
C CYS A 126 9.09 31.82 -3.50
N ILE A 127 8.02 32.60 -3.41
CA ILE A 127 7.31 33.07 -4.62
C ILE A 127 8.24 33.99 -5.44
N GLN A 128 8.30 33.77 -6.75
CA GLN A 128 9.09 34.60 -7.65
C GLN A 128 8.59 36.05 -7.66
N ARG A 129 9.52 37.00 -7.76
CA ARG A 129 9.21 38.44 -7.67
C ARG A 129 8.15 38.90 -8.67
N ALA A 130 8.15 38.35 -9.89
CA ALA A 130 7.20 38.70 -10.95
C ALA A 130 5.75 38.26 -10.69
N LEU A 131 5.52 37.32 -9.77
CA LEU A 131 4.18 36.88 -9.38
C LEU A 131 3.57 37.74 -8.26
N PHE A 132 4.34 38.63 -7.62
CA PHE A 132 3.79 39.59 -6.65
C PHE A 132 3.11 40.80 -7.30
N THR A 133 3.36 41.05 -8.60
CA THR A 133 2.98 42.28 -9.32
C THR A 133 1.65 42.22 -10.07
N SER A 134 0.80 41.22 -9.88
CA SER A 134 -0.39 41.02 -10.73
C SER A 134 -1.76 41.27 -10.09
N CYS A 135 -1.88 41.70 -8.82
CA CYS A 135 -3.20 42.02 -8.25
C CYS A 135 -3.37 43.31 -7.45
N ASP A 136 -2.31 44.01 -7.00
CA ASP A 136 -2.47 45.24 -6.20
C ASP A 136 -2.00 46.55 -6.88
N ASP A 137 -1.37 46.48 -8.05
CA ASP A 137 -0.89 47.67 -8.78
C ASP A 137 -1.99 48.43 -9.57
N GLY A 138 -3.26 48.26 -9.17
CA GLY A 138 -4.44 48.81 -9.85
C GLY A 138 -5.39 49.65 -8.99
N LYS A 139 -5.13 49.88 -7.70
CA LYS A 139 -5.86 50.87 -6.89
C LYS A 139 -4.90 51.90 -6.29
N LYS A 140 -4.26 52.68 -7.17
CA LYS A 140 -3.73 53.99 -6.76
C LYS A 140 -4.92 54.83 -6.30
N LYS A 141 -4.96 55.12 -4.99
CA LYS A 141 -5.67 56.27 -4.43
C LYS A 141 -5.34 57.51 -5.26
N LYS A 142 -6.31 58.02 -6.02
CA LYS A 142 -6.57 59.43 -6.28
C LYS A 142 -8.01 59.58 -6.71
#